data_AF-A0A353N1R0-F1
#
_entry.id   AF-A0A353N1R0-F1
#
_cell.length_a   1.000
_cell.length_b   1.000
_cell.length_c   1.000
_cell.angle_alpha   90.00
_cell.angle_beta   90.00
_cell.angle_gamma   90.00
#
_symmetry.space_group_name_H-M   'P 1'
#
loop_
_entity.id
_entity.type
_entity.pdbx_description
1 polymer ?
#
loop_
_entity_poly.entity_id
_entity_poly.type
_entity_poly.pdbx_seq_one_letter_code
_entity_poly.pdbx_strand_id
1 'polypeptide(L)'
;AESYLESIPGGEPGDPELEELKLETALLFERGFKGFQGTKRVIVSPRLEYFPGIPPGEIFSISEGSIQWRLLEHPLVADLTSSFPRGRSGEGESLQDLERGVDALKVDRVPWSPHLLCINQCDYAYYWRSRLETDRWGLLNADRLFLMLVRDPENFDLEKAASDMAAFSMFLLDNRHVYLPGCFDIDIHQQSTFTWWFWATRTQEEAMRLASRLGQAGRGLVSPAEPTDVWTISLEALEAYDRKAESFYEFVDDLALPVSRKGSVV
;
A
#
# COMPACT_ATOMS: atom_id res chain seq x y z
N ALA A 1 -31.10 -10.42 -5.28
CA ALA A 1 -30.02 -9.63 -4.69
C ALA A 1 -30.23 -8.20 -5.17
N GLU A 2 -30.63 -7.31 -4.27
CA GLU A 2 -30.80 -5.90 -4.60
C GLU A 2 -29.40 -5.26 -4.67
N SER A 3 -29.06 -4.76 -5.85
CA SER A 3 -27.79 -4.09 -6.13
C SER A 3 -27.91 -2.64 -5.67
N TYR A 4 -27.45 -2.33 -4.47
CA TYR A 4 -27.31 -0.96 -4.01
C TYR A 4 -26.07 -0.36 -4.69
N LEU A 5 -26.27 0.30 -5.84
CA LEU A 5 -25.36 1.37 -6.25
C LEU A 5 -25.55 2.50 -5.23
N GLU A 6 -24.47 2.99 -4.63
CA GLU A 6 -24.53 4.17 -3.75
C GLU A 6 -25.26 5.28 -4.50
N SER A 7 -26.43 5.68 -3.98
CA SER A 7 -27.42 6.49 -4.69
C SER A 7 -27.15 8.00 -4.61
N ILE A 8 -25.93 8.39 -4.24
CA ILE A 8 -25.52 9.79 -4.16
C ILE A 8 -24.43 9.99 -5.21
N PRO A 9 -24.67 10.78 -6.27
CA PRO A 9 -23.60 11.17 -7.18
C PRO A 9 -22.46 11.80 -6.39
N GLY A 10 -21.22 11.42 -6.70
CA GLY A 10 -20.06 12.11 -6.14
C GLY A 10 -20.14 13.61 -6.43
N GLY A 11 -19.60 14.43 -5.52
CA GLY A 11 -19.43 15.86 -5.78
C GLY A 11 -18.46 16.11 -6.93
N GLU A 12 -18.43 17.34 -7.46
CA GLU A 12 -17.43 17.72 -8.45
C GLU A 12 -16.01 17.50 -7.89
N PRO A 13 -15.14 16.79 -8.62
CA PRO A 13 -13.79 16.52 -8.14
C PRO A 13 -12.96 17.81 -8.16
N GLY A 14 -12.14 18.02 -7.12
CA GLY A 14 -11.24 19.16 -7.04
C GLY A 14 -10.13 19.17 -8.10
N ASP A 15 -9.82 18.00 -8.67
CA ASP A 15 -8.86 17.81 -9.76
C ASP A 15 -9.39 16.76 -10.76
N PRO A 16 -10.22 17.18 -11.74
CA PRO A 16 -10.83 16.25 -12.69
C PRO A 16 -9.83 15.42 -13.49
N GLU A 17 -8.69 16.03 -13.87
CA GLU A 17 -7.65 15.34 -14.64
C GLU A 17 -7.00 14.21 -13.84
N LEU A 18 -6.77 14.44 -12.54
CA LEU A 18 -6.24 13.39 -11.66
C LEU A 18 -7.26 12.26 -11.47
N GLU A 19 -8.55 12.58 -11.27
CA GLU A 19 -9.58 11.56 -11.08
C GLU A 19 -9.81 10.71 -12.35
N GLU A 20 -9.75 11.33 -13.53
CA GLU A 20 -9.75 10.61 -14.81
C GLU A 20 -8.56 9.66 -14.91
N LEU A 21 -7.35 10.15 -14.60
CA LEU A 21 -6.14 9.34 -14.65
C LEU A 21 -6.18 8.17 -13.67
N LYS A 22 -6.76 8.37 -12.47
CA LYS A 22 -6.98 7.30 -11.50
C LYS A 22 -7.90 6.22 -12.06
N LEU A 23 -9.02 6.61 -12.65
CA LEU A 23 -9.99 5.68 -13.21
C LEU A 23 -9.39 4.90 -14.39
N GLU A 24 -8.70 5.58 -15.29
CA GLU A 24 -7.97 4.95 -16.41
C GLU A 24 -6.96 3.92 -15.89
N THR A 25 -6.12 4.33 -14.93
CA THR A 25 -5.13 3.44 -14.33
C THR A 25 -5.80 2.23 -13.67
N ALA A 26 -6.93 2.43 -12.98
CA ALA A 26 -7.67 1.34 -12.35
C ALA A 26 -8.16 0.29 -13.36
N LEU A 27 -8.74 0.75 -14.48
CA LEU A 27 -9.22 -0.12 -15.55
C LEU A 27 -8.07 -0.89 -16.22
N LEU A 28 -6.95 -0.22 -16.44
CA LEU A 28 -5.75 -0.85 -17.00
C LEU A 28 -5.17 -1.91 -16.06
N PHE A 29 -5.09 -1.61 -14.75
CA PHE A 29 -4.62 -2.54 -13.74
C PHE A 29 -5.57 -3.74 -13.60
N GLU A 30 -6.88 -3.50 -13.62
CA GLU A 30 -7.89 -4.55 -13.61
C GLU A 30 -7.82 -5.43 -14.87
N ARG A 31 -7.49 -4.86 -16.03
CA ARG A 31 -7.30 -5.64 -17.26
C ARG A 31 -6.01 -6.46 -17.26
N GLY A 32 -4.98 -5.98 -16.57
CA GLY A 32 -3.60 -6.47 -16.64
C GLY A 32 -3.41 -7.94 -16.24
N PHE A 33 -4.18 -8.44 -15.27
CA PHE A 33 -4.08 -9.83 -14.83
C PHE A 33 -5.45 -10.40 -14.48
N LYS A 34 -5.63 -11.71 -14.60
CA LYS A 34 -6.95 -12.35 -14.38
C LYS A 34 -7.30 -12.47 -12.90
N GLY A 35 -6.30 -12.72 -12.06
CA GLY A 35 -6.50 -13.19 -10.69
C GLY A 35 -6.73 -14.71 -10.70
N PHE A 36 -6.00 -15.43 -9.86
CA PHE A 36 -6.02 -16.90 -9.86
C PHE A 36 -7.00 -17.43 -8.80
N GLN A 37 -8.05 -18.13 -9.25
CA GLN A 37 -9.02 -18.85 -8.39
C GLN A 37 -9.51 -18.05 -7.16
N GLY A 38 -9.70 -16.74 -7.35
CA GLY A 38 -9.74 -15.78 -6.26
C GLY A 38 -10.71 -14.62 -6.50
N THR A 39 -10.66 -13.64 -5.59
CA THR A 39 -11.33 -12.35 -5.79
C THR A 39 -10.28 -11.26 -5.97
N LYS A 40 -10.53 -10.37 -6.94
CA LYS A 40 -9.71 -9.20 -7.20
C LYS A 40 -10.60 -7.98 -7.10
N ARG A 41 -10.15 -6.97 -6.37
CA ARG A 41 -10.85 -5.69 -6.22
C ARG A 41 -9.85 -4.57 -6.45
N VAL A 42 -10.16 -3.66 -7.37
CA VAL A 42 -9.41 -2.42 -7.56
C VAL A 42 -10.27 -1.28 -7.02
N ILE A 43 -9.73 -0.55 -6.04
CA ILE A 43 -10.43 0.52 -5.33
C ILE A 43 -9.76 1.84 -5.68
N VAL A 44 -10.52 2.76 -6.25
CA VAL A 44 -10.07 4.13 -6.55
C VAL A 44 -10.21 5.00 -5.32
N SER A 45 -9.14 5.71 -4.95
CA SER A 45 -9.10 6.62 -3.79
C SER A 45 -9.73 6.01 -2.52
N PRO A 46 -9.24 4.85 -2.03
CA PRO A 46 -9.79 4.20 -0.85
C PRO A 46 -9.72 5.14 0.36
N ARG A 47 -10.80 5.21 1.14
CA ARG A 47 -10.85 6.05 2.35
C ARG A 47 -10.20 5.29 3.52
N LEU A 48 -8.88 5.34 3.58
CA LEU A 48 -8.08 4.72 4.65
C LEU A 48 -7.71 5.79 5.70
N GLU A 49 -7.12 5.32 6.78
CA GLU A 49 -6.52 6.17 7.80
C GLU A 49 -5.36 5.43 8.47
N TYR A 50 -4.49 6.19 9.13
CA TYR A 50 -3.46 5.67 10.01
C TYR A 50 -3.33 6.54 11.26
N PHE A 51 -2.64 6.01 12.26
CA PHE A 51 -2.22 6.73 13.47
C PHE A 51 -0.92 6.14 14.01
N PRO A 52 -0.16 6.88 14.83
CA PRO A 52 -0.34 8.29 15.20
C PRO A 52 -0.09 9.29 14.05
N GLY A 53 -0.79 10.42 14.06
CA GLY A 53 -0.52 11.53 13.15
C GLY A 53 0.76 12.27 13.51
N ILE A 54 1.88 11.92 12.87
CA ILE A 54 3.19 12.54 13.08
C ILE A 54 3.60 13.32 11.83
N PRO A 55 4.10 14.57 11.96
CA PRO A 55 4.61 15.32 10.82
C PRO A 55 5.81 14.62 10.13
N PRO A 56 5.91 14.66 8.79
CA PRO A 56 7.00 14.00 8.05
C PRO A 56 8.41 14.38 8.54
N GLY A 57 8.65 15.65 8.88
CA GLY A 57 9.95 16.14 9.36
C GLY A 57 10.39 15.57 10.72
N GLU A 58 9.49 14.95 11.46
CA GLU A 58 9.80 14.21 12.71
C GLU A 58 10.03 12.72 12.44
N ILE A 59 9.52 12.19 11.33
CA ILE A 59 9.60 10.78 10.95
C ILE A 59 10.89 10.46 10.20
N PHE A 60 11.39 11.37 9.38
CA PHE A 60 12.62 11.17 8.63
C PHE A 60 13.38 12.47 8.39
N SER A 61 14.63 12.33 8.00
CA SER A 61 15.45 13.43 7.49
C SER A 61 16.28 12.96 6.31
N ILE A 62 16.59 13.89 5.39
CA ILE A 62 17.42 13.61 4.23
C ILE A 62 18.73 14.39 4.36
N SER A 63 19.84 13.68 4.19
CA SER A 63 21.18 14.28 4.19
C SER A 63 22.04 13.58 3.13
N GLU A 64 22.69 14.36 2.27
CA GLU A 64 23.60 13.86 1.22
C GLU A 64 22.97 12.77 0.32
N GLY A 65 21.66 12.88 0.02
CA GLY A 65 20.93 11.90 -0.79
C GLY A 65 20.61 10.58 -0.06
N SER A 66 20.88 10.49 1.23
CA SER A 66 20.51 9.37 2.10
C SER A 66 19.33 9.74 3.00
N ILE A 67 18.48 8.75 3.28
CA ILE A 67 17.34 8.90 4.20
C ILE A 67 17.72 8.31 5.55
N GLN A 68 17.47 9.05 6.61
CA GLN A 68 17.49 8.57 7.98
C GLN A 68 16.07 8.54 8.54
N TRP A 69 15.58 7.34 8.84
CA TRP A 69 14.29 7.12 9.46
C TRP A 69 14.39 7.19 10.98
N ARG A 70 13.45 7.90 11.59
CA ARG A 70 13.26 8.04 13.05
C ARG A 70 11.88 7.54 13.50
N LEU A 71 11.16 6.89 12.58
CA LEU A 71 9.78 6.45 12.79
C LEU A 71 9.62 5.62 14.07
N LEU A 72 10.42 4.57 14.23
CA LEU A 72 10.33 3.65 15.37
C LEU A 72 10.89 4.24 16.67
N GLU A 73 11.65 5.33 16.57
CA GLU A 73 12.23 6.05 17.72
C GLU A 73 11.25 7.11 18.26
N HIS A 74 10.21 7.45 17.49
CA HIS A 74 9.26 8.48 17.89
C HIS A 74 8.44 8.02 19.11
N PRO A 75 8.30 8.84 20.17
CA PRO A 75 7.61 8.45 21.40
C PRO A 75 6.20 7.90 21.19
N LEU A 76 5.40 8.55 20.33
CA LEU A 76 4.03 8.07 20.03
C LEU A 76 4.01 6.69 19.38
N VAL A 77 5.02 6.36 18.55
CA VAL A 77 5.13 5.05 17.92
C VAL A 77 5.61 4.02 18.94
N ALA A 78 6.56 4.38 19.80
CA ALA A 78 7.01 3.54 20.90
C ALA A 78 5.86 3.19 21.87
N ASP A 79 5.04 4.17 22.24
CA ASP A 79 3.87 3.98 23.10
C ASP A 79 2.82 3.09 22.43
N LEU A 80 2.53 3.31 21.15
CA LEU A 80 1.60 2.49 20.38
C LEU A 80 2.08 1.03 20.30
N THR A 81 3.33 0.81 19.89
CA THR A 81 3.88 -0.53 19.71
C THR A 81 4.10 -1.27 21.04
N SER A 82 4.27 -0.55 22.15
CA SER A 82 4.30 -1.11 23.50
C SER A 82 2.90 -1.52 23.99
N SER A 83 1.89 -0.70 23.66
CA SER A 83 0.49 -0.98 24.01
C SER A 83 -0.12 -2.10 23.16
N PHE A 84 0.35 -2.22 21.91
CA PHE A 84 -0.05 -3.25 20.95
C PHE A 84 1.17 -3.99 20.40
N PRO A 85 1.75 -4.94 21.14
CA PRO A 85 2.88 -5.73 20.66
C PRO A 85 2.54 -6.52 19.40
N ARG A 86 3.40 -6.47 18.36
CA ARG A 86 3.15 -7.13 17.06
C ARG A 86 2.89 -8.65 17.15
N GLY A 87 3.55 -9.33 18.09
CA GLY A 87 3.48 -10.79 18.25
C GLY A 87 2.34 -11.30 19.14
N ARG A 88 1.41 -10.42 19.55
CA ARG A 88 0.26 -10.84 20.35
C ARG A 88 -0.74 -11.61 19.49
N SER A 89 -1.55 -12.47 20.12
CA SER A 89 -2.70 -13.09 19.46
C SER A 89 -3.83 -12.06 19.35
N GLY A 90 -4.41 -11.92 18.16
CA GLY A 90 -5.64 -11.16 17.93
C GLY A 90 -6.93 -12.00 18.06
N GLU A 91 -6.83 -13.28 18.46
CA GLU A 91 -7.99 -14.15 18.58
C GLU A 91 -8.98 -13.65 19.63
N GLY A 92 -10.24 -13.48 19.24
CA GLY A 92 -11.33 -13.08 20.12
C GLY A 92 -11.38 -11.59 20.45
N GLU A 93 -10.49 -10.77 19.88
CA GLU A 93 -10.58 -9.32 19.99
C GLU A 93 -11.68 -8.77 19.09
N SER A 94 -12.44 -7.83 19.62
CA SER A 94 -13.40 -7.07 18.82
C SER A 94 -12.76 -5.78 18.30
N LEU A 95 -13.17 -5.34 17.12
CA LEU A 95 -12.75 -4.04 16.58
C LEU A 95 -13.04 -2.91 17.59
N GLN A 96 -14.19 -2.95 18.24
CA GLN A 96 -14.61 -1.91 19.18
C GLN A 96 -13.69 -1.83 20.42
N ASP A 97 -13.14 -2.94 20.89
CA ASP A 97 -12.19 -2.96 22.01
C ASP A 97 -10.85 -2.35 21.60
N LEU A 98 -10.37 -2.70 20.41
CA LEU A 98 -9.14 -2.14 19.85
C LEU A 98 -9.25 -0.63 19.63
N GLU A 99 -10.35 -0.18 19.03
CA GLU A 99 -10.61 1.24 18.81
C GLU A 99 -10.62 2.02 20.14
N ARG A 100 -11.25 1.49 21.19
CA ARG A 100 -11.19 2.10 22.53
C ARG A 100 -9.78 2.16 23.10
N GLY A 101 -8.97 1.13 22.85
CA GLY A 101 -7.56 1.11 23.24
C GLY A 101 -6.73 2.18 22.52
N VAL A 102 -6.93 2.33 21.21
CA VAL A 102 -6.29 3.37 20.40
C VAL A 102 -6.70 4.77 20.87
N ASP A 103 -8.00 4.99 21.10
CA ASP A 103 -8.51 6.27 21.57
C ASP A 103 -7.94 6.66 22.95
N ALA A 104 -7.65 5.67 23.81
CA ALA A 104 -7.02 5.90 25.10
C ALA A 104 -5.58 6.42 24.99
N LEU A 105 -4.88 6.15 23.88
CA LEU A 105 -3.56 6.71 23.59
C LEU A 105 -3.61 8.19 23.20
N LYS A 106 -4.80 8.73 22.90
CA LYS A 106 -5.02 10.14 22.50
C LYS A 106 -4.13 10.58 21.35
N VAL A 107 -3.94 9.70 20.37
CA VAL A 107 -3.19 9.97 19.16
C VAL A 107 -4.11 10.48 18.06
N ASP A 108 -3.58 11.38 17.23
CA ASP A 108 -4.33 11.88 16.08
C ASP A 108 -4.46 10.82 14.99
N ARG A 109 -5.62 10.76 14.35
CA ARG A 109 -5.87 9.96 13.14
C ARG A 109 -5.69 10.81 11.90
N VAL A 110 -5.01 10.25 10.91
CA VAL A 110 -4.75 10.93 9.64
C VAL A 110 -5.52 10.22 8.55
N PRO A 111 -6.51 10.88 7.92
CA PRO A 111 -7.10 10.39 6.68
C PRO A 111 -6.02 10.23 5.63
N TRP A 112 -5.97 9.07 5.00
CA TRP A 112 -4.93 8.74 4.03
C TRP A 112 -5.51 7.92 2.89
N SER A 113 -5.01 8.13 1.68
CA SER A 113 -5.50 7.43 0.51
C SER A 113 -4.39 7.32 -0.53
N PRO A 114 -3.91 6.10 -0.88
CA PRO A 114 -3.25 5.92 -2.15
C PRO A 114 -4.23 6.28 -3.28
N HIS A 115 -3.72 6.52 -4.48
CA HIS A 115 -4.60 6.75 -5.62
C HIS A 115 -5.38 5.48 -6.00
N LEU A 116 -4.75 4.31 -5.92
CA LEU A 116 -5.40 3.02 -6.07
C LEU A 116 -4.95 2.04 -4.99
N LEU A 117 -5.87 1.16 -4.60
CA LEU A 117 -5.57 -0.04 -3.83
C LEU A 117 -6.17 -1.24 -4.57
N CYS A 118 -5.32 -2.18 -4.97
CA CYS A 118 -5.75 -3.49 -5.43
C CYS A 118 -5.62 -4.51 -4.29
N ILE A 119 -6.70 -5.23 -4.01
CA ILE A 119 -6.75 -6.36 -3.08
C ILE A 119 -6.99 -7.60 -3.91
N ASN A 120 -6.04 -8.52 -3.90
CA ASN A 120 -6.10 -9.77 -4.63
C ASN A 120 -6.03 -10.94 -3.65
N GLN A 121 -7.17 -11.59 -3.43
CA GLN A 121 -7.26 -12.81 -2.62
C GLN A 121 -7.28 -14.02 -3.55
N CYS A 122 -6.16 -14.73 -3.63
CA CYS A 122 -6.07 -16.02 -4.31
C CYS A 122 -6.82 -17.11 -3.52
N ASP A 123 -7.16 -18.21 -4.19
CA ASP A 123 -7.68 -19.43 -3.54
C ASP A 123 -8.88 -19.18 -2.60
N TYR A 124 -9.84 -18.38 -3.07
CA TYR A 124 -10.99 -17.91 -2.29
C TYR A 124 -11.73 -19.02 -1.53
N ALA A 125 -11.83 -20.21 -2.14
CA ALA A 125 -12.50 -21.37 -1.53
C ALA A 125 -11.90 -21.78 -0.17
N TYR A 126 -10.62 -21.51 0.06
CA TYR A 126 -9.92 -21.82 1.31
C TYR A 126 -10.05 -20.69 2.34
N TYR A 127 -10.16 -19.43 1.90
CA TYR A 127 -10.12 -18.27 2.78
C TYR A 127 -11.47 -17.59 3.05
N TRP A 128 -12.54 -17.91 2.33
CA TRP A 128 -13.79 -17.15 2.40
C TRP A 128 -14.45 -17.10 3.80
N ARG A 129 -14.17 -18.11 4.64
CA ARG A 129 -14.64 -18.19 6.04
C ARG A 129 -13.66 -17.60 7.05
N SER A 130 -12.44 -17.33 6.63
CA SER A 130 -11.36 -16.83 7.49
C SER A 130 -11.46 -15.32 7.54
N ARG A 131 -12.20 -14.83 8.53
CA ARG A 131 -12.41 -13.39 8.77
C ARG A 131 -12.01 -13.06 10.20
N LEU A 132 -11.39 -11.92 10.37
CA LEU A 132 -11.19 -11.30 11.68
C LEU A 132 -12.06 -10.05 11.73
N GLU A 133 -12.79 -9.86 12.83
CA GLU A 133 -13.62 -8.67 13.02
C GLU A 133 -12.79 -7.38 13.03
N THR A 134 -11.52 -7.51 13.40
CA THR A 134 -10.54 -6.43 13.48
C THR A 134 -10.00 -6.00 12.10
N ASP A 135 -10.26 -6.77 11.03
CA ASP A 135 -9.88 -6.44 9.66
C ASP A 135 -10.76 -5.31 9.10
N ARG A 136 -10.36 -4.06 9.35
CA ARG A 136 -11.11 -2.86 8.94
C ARG A 136 -11.32 -2.75 7.42
N TRP A 137 -10.36 -3.27 6.64
CA TRP A 137 -10.24 -2.94 5.21
C TRP A 137 -10.31 -4.17 4.30
N GLY A 138 -10.46 -5.38 4.85
CA GLY A 138 -10.47 -6.62 4.09
C GLY A 138 -9.09 -7.01 3.56
N LEU A 139 -8.04 -6.79 4.37
CA LEU A 139 -6.64 -7.01 4.01
C LEU A 139 -6.12 -8.39 4.39
N LEU A 140 -6.85 -9.10 5.26
CA LEU A 140 -6.48 -10.44 5.71
C LEU A 140 -6.51 -11.43 4.55
N ASN A 141 -5.49 -12.29 4.45
CA ASN A 141 -5.35 -13.33 3.42
C ASN A 141 -5.45 -12.78 1.98
N ALA A 142 -4.91 -11.59 1.73
CA ALA A 142 -4.95 -10.96 0.42
C ALA A 142 -3.67 -10.18 0.11
N ASP A 143 -3.17 -10.36 -1.11
CA ASP A 143 -2.09 -9.55 -1.65
C ASP A 143 -2.59 -8.12 -1.90
N ARG A 144 -1.74 -7.14 -1.61
CA ARG A 144 -2.12 -5.72 -1.60
C ARG A 144 -1.17 -4.91 -2.45
N LEU A 145 -1.70 -4.23 -3.45
CA LEU A 145 -0.93 -3.34 -4.32
C LEU A 145 -1.43 -1.91 -4.14
N PHE A 146 -0.57 -1.06 -3.61
CA PHE A 146 -0.83 0.36 -3.38
C PHE A 146 -0.17 1.16 -4.49
N LEU A 147 -0.88 2.12 -5.08
CA LEU A 147 -0.36 2.89 -6.20
C LEU A 147 -0.60 4.39 -6.01
N MET A 148 0.44 5.18 -6.27
CA MET A 148 0.40 6.63 -6.38
C MET A 148 0.77 7.07 -7.80
N LEU A 149 0.00 8.01 -8.34
CA LEU A 149 0.27 8.61 -9.66
C LEU A 149 1.22 9.78 -9.49
N VAL A 150 2.29 9.78 -10.27
CA VAL A 150 3.30 10.83 -10.32
C VAL A 150 3.15 11.57 -11.65
N ARG A 151 2.34 12.65 -11.64
CA ARG A 151 2.07 13.47 -12.84
C ARG A 151 3.24 14.34 -13.29
N ASP A 152 4.14 14.66 -12.37
CA ASP A 152 5.36 15.42 -12.63
C ASP A 152 6.58 14.67 -12.10
N PRO A 153 7.05 13.65 -12.84
CA PRO A 153 8.19 12.84 -12.42
C PRO A 153 9.48 13.66 -12.29
N GLU A 154 9.65 14.74 -13.04
CA GLU A 154 10.89 15.53 -12.96
C GLU A 154 11.02 16.27 -11.63
N ASN A 155 9.90 16.76 -11.09
CA ASN A 155 9.86 17.38 -9.76
C ASN A 155 9.54 16.41 -8.61
N PHE A 156 9.44 15.10 -8.87
CA PHE A 156 9.23 14.09 -7.83
C PHE A 156 10.58 13.63 -7.25
N ASP A 157 11.02 14.32 -6.20
CA ASP A 157 12.29 14.07 -5.54
C ASP A 157 12.20 13.00 -4.44
N LEU A 158 13.35 12.74 -3.79
CA LEU A 158 13.47 11.79 -2.71
C LEU A 158 12.63 12.17 -1.48
N GLU A 159 12.40 13.45 -1.24
CA GLU A 159 11.61 13.93 -0.09
C GLU A 159 10.13 13.62 -0.27
N LYS A 160 9.59 13.79 -1.48
CA LYS A 160 8.23 13.37 -1.82
C LYS A 160 8.08 11.85 -1.73
N ALA A 161 9.04 11.09 -2.27
CA ALA A 161 9.05 9.64 -2.16
C ALA A 161 9.11 9.16 -0.70
N ALA A 162 9.94 9.80 0.14
CA ALA A 162 10.05 9.49 1.56
C ALA A 162 8.76 9.88 2.32
N SER A 163 8.09 10.96 1.93
CA SER A 163 6.79 11.35 2.50
C SER A 163 5.70 10.30 2.21
N ASP A 164 5.64 9.81 0.97
CA ASP A 164 4.76 8.70 0.61
C ASP A 164 5.06 7.45 1.45
N MET A 165 6.34 7.08 1.56
CA MET A 165 6.77 5.92 2.35
C MET A 165 6.54 6.09 3.85
N ALA A 166 6.63 7.30 4.39
CA ALA A 166 6.32 7.59 5.79
C ALA A 166 4.84 7.30 6.08
N ALA A 167 3.93 7.88 5.28
CA ALA A 167 2.50 7.68 5.43
C ALA A 167 2.11 6.21 5.23
N PHE A 168 2.68 5.56 4.22
CA PHE A 168 2.46 4.15 3.97
C PHE A 168 2.96 3.27 5.12
N SER A 169 4.16 3.53 5.65
CA SER A 169 4.72 2.77 6.77
C SER A 169 3.88 2.92 8.04
N MET A 170 3.31 4.09 8.27
CA MET A 170 2.37 4.32 9.38
C MET A 170 1.10 3.48 9.24
N PHE A 171 0.53 3.43 8.04
CA PHE A 171 -0.60 2.55 7.72
C PHE A 171 -0.25 1.06 7.84
N LEU A 172 0.98 0.66 7.52
CA LEU A 172 1.39 -0.73 7.76
C LEU A 172 1.56 -1.00 9.26
N LEU A 173 2.09 -0.03 10.00
CA LEU A 173 2.35 -0.16 11.43
C LEU A 173 1.06 -0.37 12.23
N ASP A 174 0.04 0.46 12.02
CA ASP A 174 -1.22 0.33 12.76
C ASP A 174 -1.92 -1.01 12.44
N ASN A 175 -1.91 -1.46 11.19
CA ASN A 175 -2.50 -2.73 10.81
C ASN A 175 -1.69 -3.91 11.36
N ARG A 176 -0.35 -3.86 11.33
CA ARG A 176 0.51 -4.94 11.86
C ARG A 176 0.47 -5.07 13.38
N HIS A 177 0.23 -3.97 14.09
CA HIS A 177 0.27 -3.96 15.55
C HIS A 177 -1.12 -4.04 16.19
N VAL A 178 -2.09 -3.33 15.62
CA VAL A 178 -3.43 -3.15 16.22
C VAL A 178 -4.45 -4.08 15.56
N TYR A 179 -4.60 -4.03 14.25
CA TYR A 179 -5.77 -4.63 13.61
C TYR A 179 -5.58 -6.07 13.14
N LEU A 180 -4.37 -6.41 12.70
CA LEU A 180 -4.02 -7.73 12.15
C LEU A 180 -2.68 -8.21 12.75
N PRO A 181 -2.56 -8.27 14.09
CA PRO A 181 -1.34 -8.70 14.75
C PRO A 181 -0.99 -10.14 14.37
N GLY A 182 0.23 -10.32 13.85
CA GLY A 182 0.72 -11.64 13.42
C GLY A 182 0.08 -12.21 12.15
N CYS A 183 -0.88 -11.52 11.51
CA CYS A 183 -1.62 -12.03 10.34
C CYS A 183 -1.70 -11.03 9.17
N PHE A 184 -1.02 -9.88 9.26
CA PHE A 184 -0.96 -8.92 8.15
C PHE A 184 -0.02 -9.40 7.04
N ASP A 185 1.22 -9.75 7.38
CA ASP A 185 2.27 -10.13 6.42
C ASP A 185 2.28 -11.63 6.08
N ILE A 186 1.47 -12.43 6.78
CA ILE A 186 1.29 -13.86 6.53
C ILE A 186 -0.19 -14.20 6.50
N ASP A 187 -0.58 -15.15 5.66
CA ASP A 187 -1.93 -15.68 5.65
C ASP A 187 -2.15 -16.70 6.79
N ILE A 188 -3.40 -17.17 6.94
CA ILE A 188 -3.76 -18.17 7.96
C ILE A 188 -3.07 -19.54 7.78
N HIS A 189 -2.44 -19.78 6.63
CA HIS A 189 -1.63 -20.97 6.35
C HIS A 189 -0.13 -20.70 6.50
N GLN A 190 0.23 -19.55 7.07
CA GLN A 190 1.60 -19.08 7.29
C GLN A 190 2.41 -18.87 6.01
N GLN A 191 1.74 -18.64 4.88
CA GLN A 191 2.39 -18.21 3.65
C GLN A 191 2.53 -16.69 3.64
N SER A 192 3.59 -16.18 3.00
CA SER A 192 3.80 -14.73 2.90
C SER A 192 2.70 -14.10 2.05
N THR A 193 2.10 -13.04 2.58
CA THR A 193 1.15 -12.20 1.85
C THR A 193 1.88 -10.98 1.32
N PHE A 194 1.77 -10.69 0.03
CA PHE A 194 2.54 -9.63 -0.60
C PHE A 194 1.89 -8.27 -0.37
N THR A 195 2.74 -7.30 -0.06
CA THR A 195 2.36 -5.89 0.08
C THR A 195 3.34 -5.10 -0.77
N TRP A 196 2.85 -4.48 -1.84
CA TRP A 196 3.68 -3.77 -2.82
C TRP A 196 3.24 -2.33 -2.98
N TRP A 197 4.21 -1.46 -3.26
CA TRP A 197 3.98 -0.05 -3.56
C TRP A 197 4.44 0.29 -4.99
N PHE A 198 3.65 1.12 -5.67
CA PHE A 198 3.91 1.57 -7.03
C PHE A 198 3.86 3.09 -7.11
N TRP A 199 4.86 3.67 -7.76
CA TRP A 199 4.75 4.99 -8.36
C TRP A 199 4.47 4.85 -9.87
N ALA A 200 3.30 5.29 -10.31
CA ALA A 200 2.87 5.21 -11.69
C ALA A 200 3.09 6.53 -12.43
N THR A 201 3.78 6.47 -13.57
CA THR A 201 4.02 7.61 -14.47
C THR A 201 3.24 7.44 -15.77
N ARG A 202 3.20 8.46 -16.64
CA ARG A 202 2.50 8.34 -17.92
C ARG A 202 3.27 7.46 -18.90
N THR A 203 4.57 7.74 -19.06
CA THR A 203 5.41 7.06 -20.06
C THR A 203 6.40 6.09 -19.43
N GLN A 204 6.84 5.12 -20.23
CA GLN A 204 7.86 4.15 -19.82
C GLN A 204 9.20 4.83 -19.52
N GLU A 205 9.56 5.86 -20.28
CA GLU A 205 10.80 6.62 -20.10
C GLU A 205 10.82 7.34 -18.74
N GLU A 206 9.69 7.95 -18.35
CA GLU A 206 9.51 8.55 -17.02
C GLU A 206 9.65 7.52 -15.90
N ALA A 207 9.01 6.34 -16.03
CA ALA A 207 9.09 5.28 -15.04
C ALA A 207 10.53 4.80 -14.84
N MET A 208 11.29 4.65 -15.94
CA MET A 208 12.69 4.26 -15.92
C MET A 208 13.58 5.32 -15.24
N ARG A 209 13.40 6.60 -15.59
CA ARG A 209 14.14 7.70 -14.93
C ARG A 209 13.85 7.75 -13.43
N LEU A 210 12.57 7.63 -13.06
CA LEU A 210 12.12 7.66 -11.68
C LEU A 210 12.69 6.47 -10.88
N ALA A 211 12.61 5.25 -11.43
CA ALA A 211 13.19 4.06 -10.80
C ALA A 211 14.70 4.21 -10.59
N SER A 212 15.42 4.68 -11.61
CA SER A 212 16.87 4.91 -11.52
C SER A 212 17.22 5.92 -10.43
N ARG A 213 16.50 7.05 -10.35
CA ARG A 213 16.75 8.10 -9.35
C ARG A 213 16.43 7.64 -7.93
N LEU A 214 15.26 7.04 -7.71
CA LEU A 214 14.87 6.55 -6.39
C LEU A 214 15.67 5.32 -5.95
N GLY A 215 16.09 4.49 -6.92
CA GLY A 215 16.92 3.31 -6.68
C GLY A 215 18.30 3.62 -6.10
N GLN A 216 18.77 4.88 -6.21
CA GLN A 216 20.00 5.32 -5.54
C GLN A 216 19.87 5.29 -4.01
N ALA A 217 18.71 5.66 -3.47
CA ALA A 217 18.41 5.49 -2.05
C ALA A 217 18.10 4.01 -1.71
N GLY A 218 17.57 3.26 -2.69
CA GLY A 218 17.41 1.81 -2.65
C GLY A 218 16.64 1.33 -1.43
N ARG A 219 17.18 0.32 -0.72
CA ARG A 219 16.58 -0.18 0.53
C ARG A 219 16.43 0.90 1.62
N GLY A 220 17.27 1.93 1.61
CA GLY A 220 17.16 3.04 2.56
C GLY A 220 15.78 3.69 2.51
N LEU A 221 15.23 3.90 1.32
CA LEU A 221 13.89 4.48 1.11
C LEU A 221 12.75 3.59 1.64
N VAL A 222 12.93 2.27 1.64
CA VAL A 222 11.83 1.31 1.88
C VAL A 222 11.91 0.65 3.26
N SER A 223 13.03 0.77 3.96
CA SER A 223 13.27 0.14 5.27
C SER A 223 12.12 0.22 6.30
N PRO A 224 11.39 1.34 6.48
CA PRO A 224 10.27 1.36 7.45
C PRO A 224 9.05 0.54 7.02
N ALA A 225 8.91 0.24 5.73
CA ALA A 225 7.78 -0.50 5.17
C ALA A 225 8.08 -2.00 4.96
N GLU A 226 9.30 -2.47 5.26
CA GLU A 226 9.69 -3.88 5.06
C GLU A 226 8.67 -4.86 5.69
N PRO A 227 8.37 -6.01 5.04
CA PRO A 227 9.03 -6.56 3.84
C PRO A 227 8.46 -6.09 2.48
N THR A 228 7.85 -4.89 2.41
CA THR A 228 7.27 -4.37 1.15
C THR A 228 8.32 -4.19 0.05
N ASP A 229 7.99 -4.62 -1.18
CA ASP A 229 8.72 -4.24 -2.40
C ASP A 229 8.12 -2.99 -3.04
N VAL A 230 9.00 -2.18 -3.64
CA VAL A 230 8.63 -0.90 -4.25
C VAL A 230 9.06 -0.84 -5.71
N TRP A 231 8.16 -0.33 -6.54
CA TRP A 231 8.23 -0.38 -7.99
C TRP A 231 7.86 0.97 -8.61
N THR A 232 8.32 1.20 -9.83
CA THR A 232 7.67 2.15 -10.75
C THR A 232 6.98 1.37 -11.87
N ILE A 233 5.93 1.96 -12.44
CA ILE A 233 5.20 1.41 -13.57
C ILE A 233 4.74 2.57 -14.46
N SER A 234 4.48 2.31 -15.75
CA SER A 234 3.93 3.33 -16.65
C SER A 234 2.55 2.94 -17.16
N LEU A 235 1.69 3.95 -17.35
CA LEU A 235 0.40 3.75 -18.02
C LEU A 235 0.58 3.31 -19.47
N GLU A 236 1.58 3.85 -20.19
CA GLU A 236 1.95 3.42 -21.53
C GLU A 236 2.21 1.90 -21.61
N ALA A 237 2.96 1.33 -20.66
CA ALA A 237 3.21 -0.11 -20.63
C ALA A 237 1.96 -0.91 -20.26
N LEU A 238 1.13 -0.39 -19.34
CA LEU A 238 -0.16 -1.01 -18.98
C LEU A 238 -1.15 -1.03 -20.14
N GLU A 239 -1.18 0.03 -20.95
CA GLU A 239 -2.00 0.16 -22.15
C GLU A 239 -1.59 -0.85 -23.22
N ALA A 240 -0.28 -0.99 -23.43
CA ALA A 240 0.29 -1.91 -24.40
C ALA A 240 0.23 -3.39 -23.98
N TYR A 241 -0.04 -3.68 -22.70
CA TYR A 241 -0.05 -5.05 -22.19
C TYR A 241 -1.30 -5.84 -22.62
N ASP A 242 -1.11 -6.82 -23.50
CA ASP A 242 -2.17 -7.64 -24.10
C ASP A 242 -2.22 -9.10 -23.58
N ARG A 243 -1.16 -9.56 -22.92
CA ARG A 243 -0.99 -10.96 -22.46
C ARG A 243 -2.01 -11.39 -21.39
N LYS A 244 -2.54 -10.44 -20.61
CA LYS A 244 -3.43 -10.68 -19.45
C LYS A 244 -2.89 -11.79 -18.55
N ALA A 245 -1.87 -11.45 -17.75
CA ALA A 245 -1.14 -12.38 -16.89
C ALA A 245 -2.07 -13.29 -16.07
N GLU A 246 -1.64 -14.54 -15.87
CA GLU A 246 -2.39 -15.50 -15.04
C GLU A 246 -2.27 -15.18 -13.55
N SER A 247 -1.19 -14.49 -13.16
CA SER A 247 -0.93 -14.04 -11.80
C SER A 247 -0.42 -12.61 -11.78
N PHE A 248 -0.55 -11.94 -10.62
CA PHE A 248 -0.01 -10.60 -10.47
C PHE A 248 1.54 -10.58 -10.40
N TYR A 249 2.19 -11.70 -10.08
CA TYR A 249 3.66 -11.81 -10.14
C TYR A 249 4.16 -11.68 -11.57
N GLU A 250 3.57 -12.46 -12.49
CA GLU A 250 3.90 -12.37 -13.92
C GLU A 250 3.63 -10.96 -14.45
N PHE A 251 2.53 -10.34 -14.02
CA PHE A 251 2.19 -8.96 -14.39
C PHE A 251 3.25 -7.95 -13.94
N VAL A 252 3.73 -8.04 -12.69
CA VAL A 252 4.76 -7.13 -12.16
C VAL A 252 6.12 -7.42 -12.78
N ASP A 253 6.50 -8.69 -12.96
CA ASP A 253 7.77 -9.06 -13.60
C ASP A 253 7.83 -8.59 -15.07
N ASP A 254 6.70 -8.59 -15.79
CA ASP A 254 6.64 -8.13 -17.18
C ASP A 254 6.69 -6.59 -17.31
N LEU A 255 6.11 -5.84 -16.36
CA LEU A 255 5.80 -4.41 -16.55
C LEU A 255 6.49 -3.45 -15.58
N ALA A 256 6.77 -3.89 -14.36
CA ALA A 256 7.22 -3.02 -13.30
C ALA A 256 8.75 -2.94 -13.23
N LEU A 257 9.25 -1.77 -12.83
CA LEU A 257 10.67 -1.51 -12.69
C LEU A 257 11.01 -1.40 -11.19
N PRO A 258 11.96 -2.20 -10.67
CA PRO A 258 12.25 -2.22 -9.25
C PRO A 258 12.93 -0.95 -8.77
N VAL A 259 12.52 -0.44 -7.60
CA VAL A 259 13.21 0.64 -6.87
C VAL A 259 14.12 0.07 -5.78
N SER A 260 13.61 -0.88 -4.98
CA SER A 260 14.34 -1.44 -3.82
C SER A 260 14.85 -2.87 -4.02
N ARG A 261 14.38 -3.58 -5.07
CA ARG A 261 14.81 -4.95 -5.36
C ARG A 261 16.13 -4.92 -6.12
N LYS A 262 17.25 -5.11 -5.42
CA LYS A 262 18.50 -5.54 -6.08
C LYS A 262 18.22 -6.91 -6.70
N GLY A 263 18.36 -7.01 -8.02
CA GLY A 263 18.24 -8.29 -8.72
C GLY A 263 19.11 -9.33 -8.01
N SER A 264 18.48 -10.41 -7.56
CA SER A 264 19.18 -11.68 -7.46
C SER A 264 19.49 -12.07 -8.90
N VAL A 265 20.67 -11.69 -9.38
CA VAL A 265 21.30 -12.43 -10.47
C VAL A 265 21.51 -13.83 -9.90
N VAL A 266 20.67 -14.76 -10.34
CA VAL A 266 20.97 -16.20 -10.26
C VAL A 266 21.83 -16.53 -11.47
#